data_AF-A0A9D6DGW1-F1
#
_entry.id   AF-A0A9D6DGW1-F1
#
_cell.length_a   1.000
_cell.length_b   1.000
_cell.length_c   1.000
_cell.angle_alpha   90.00
_cell.angle_beta   90.00
_cell.angle_gamma   90.00
#
_symmetry.space_group_name_H-M   'P 1'
#
loop_
_entity.id
_entity.type
_entity.pdbx_description
1 polymer ?
#
loop_
_entity_poly.entity_id
_entity_poly.type
_entity_poly.pdbx_seq_one_letter_code
_entity_poly.pdbx_strand_id
1 'polypeptide(L)'
;MLIDSHCHLHDAAYADLRETLAAARAHDVWGIVGAGCDPETNARTLAAAAAAPKAVWACLGFHPDWTQLTDVDLERVEAQVAAYHARIAGLGEVGLPWYSLEGAADAAGLMARGRARLDRLLRLAARWDLPVALHAPHGAAAAALEAVKRHRIESAVFHWHKAPAEVTRAILDSGYLVSVTPEVVY
;
A
#
# COMPACT_ATOMS: atom_id res chain seq x y z
N MET A 1 9.96 -18.04 -11.21
CA MET A 1 9.94 -17.55 -9.81
C MET A 1 9.26 -16.19 -9.81
N LEU A 2 8.06 -16.13 -9.26
CA LEU A 2 7.25 -14.92 -9.12
C LEU A 2 7.20 -14.44 -7.66
N ILE A 3 7.06 -13.14 -7.48
CA ILE A 3 6.70 -12.50 -6.21
C ILE A 3 5.40 -11.76 -6.44
N ASP A 4 4.38 -12.07 -5.65
CA ASP A 4 3.18 -11.27 -5.58
C ASP A 4 3.50 -9.97 -4.82
N SER A 5 3.44 -8.85 -5.54
CA SER A 5 3.82 -7.54 -5.01
C SER A 5 2.78 -6.92 -4.09
N HIS A 6 1.56 -7.47 -4.00
CA HIS A 6 0.51 -6.90 -3.17
C HIS A 6 -0.60 -7.91 -2.87
N CYS A 7 -0.68 -8.39 -1.62
CA CYS A 7 -1.73 -9.29 -1.18
C CYS A 7 -2.24 -8.92 0.22
N HIS A 8 -3.57 -8.86 0.39
CA HIS A 8 -4.18 -8.72 1.71
C HIS A 8 -4.26 -10.07 2.44
N LEU A 9 -3.10 -10.60 2.87
CA LEU A 9 -3.02 -11.89 3.59
C LEU A 9 -3.80 -11.95 4.91
N HIS A 10 -4.31 -10.81 5.38
CA HIS A 10 -5.18 -10.72 6.56
C HIS A 10 -6.66 -11.03 6.26
N ASP A 11 -7.03 -11.19 4.98
CA ASP A 11 -8.37 -11.61 4.56
C ASP A 11 -8.70 -13.03 5.03
N ALA A 12 -9.98 -13.28 5.32
CA ALA A 12 -10.45 -14.58 5.80
C ALA A 12 -10.22 -15.71 4.78
N ALA A 13 -10.14 -15.40 3.49
CA ALA A 13 -9.78 -16.35 2.44
C ALA A 13 -8.40 -16.98 2.63
N TYR A 14 -7.51 -16.33 3.39
CA TYR A 14 -6.13 -16.76 3.65
C TYR A 14 -5.89 -17.19 5.10
N ALA A 15 -6.95 -17.59 5.82
CA ALA A 15 -6.87 -17.93 7.24
C ALA A 15 -5.85 -19.04 7.56
N ASP A 16 -5.69 -20.05 6.67
CA ASP A 16 -4.57 -20.99 6.74
C ASP A 16 -3.42 -20.50 5.86
N LEU A 17 -2.47 -19.80 6.50
CA LEU A 17 -1.29 -19.27 5.83
C LEU A 17 -0.42 -20.38 5.21
N ARG A 18 -0.34 -21.57 5.83
CA ARG A 18 0.51 -22.65 5.29
C ARG A 18 -0.09 -23.22 4.03
N GLU A 19 -1.39 -23.46 4.01
CA GLU A 19 -2.11 -23.89 2.81
C GLU A 19 -2.00 -22.83 1.71
N THR A 20 -2.23 -21.56 2.04
CA THR A 20 -2.11 -20.43 1.12
C THR A 20 -0.73 -20.39 0.46
N LEU A 21 0.35 -20.49 1.25
CA LEU A 21 1.72 -20.47 0.73
C LEU A 21 2.05 -21.74 -0.08
N ALA A 22 1.53 -22.91 0.29
CA ALA A 22 1.72 -24.13 -0.48
C ALA A 22 1.04 -24.04 -1.85
N ALA A 23 -0.19 -23.51 -1.90
CA ALA A 23 -0.91 -23.26 -3.14
C ALA A 23 -0.17 -22.23 -4.01
N ALA A 24 0.27 -21.11 -3.44
CA ALA A 24 1.07 -20.10 -4.14
C ALA A 24 2.34 -20.72 -4.76
N ARG A 25 3.04 -21.54 -3.98
CA ARG A 25 4.24 -22.24 -4.39
C ARG A 25 4.00 -23.19 -5.57
N ALA A 26 2.87 -23.91 -5.57
CA ALA A 26 2.48 -24.80 -6.66
C ALA A 26 2.26 -24.04 -7.99
N HIS A 27 1.96 -22.74 -7.92
CA HIS A 27 1.83 -21.83 -9.06
C HIS A 27 3.06 -20.95 -9.30
N ASP A 28 4.23 -21.36 -8.81
CA ASP A 28 5.51 -20.63 -8.97
C ASP A 28 5.55 -19.22 -8.36
N VAL A 29 4.65 -18.93 -7.41
CA VAL A 29 4.72 -17.76 -6.52
C VAL A 29 5.51 -18.14 -5.27
N TRP A 30 6.70 -17.58 -5.13
CA TRP A 30 7.63 -17.90 -4.04
C TRP A 30 7.61 -16.88 -2.91
N GLY A 31 7.05 -15.72 -3.20
CA GLY A 31 7.07 -14.58 -2.31
C GLY A 31 5.79 -13.78 -2.38
N ILE A 32 5.37 -13.24 -1.25
CA ILE A 32 4.19 -12.40 -1.13
C ILE A 32 4.52 -11.16 -0.30
N VAL A 33 4.24 -9.99 -0.84
CA VAL A 33 4.22 -8.74 -0.08
C VAL A 33 2.82 -8.56 0.50
N GLY A 34 2.70 -8.81 1.79
CA GLY A 34 1.48 -8.60 2.55
C GLY A 34 1.20 -7.12 2.77
N ALA A 35 0.02 -6.64 2.41
CA ALA A 35 -0.38 -5.24 2.57
C ALA A 35 -1.44 -5.11 3.67
N GLY A 36 -1.08 -4.44 4.76
CA GLY A 36 -2.03 -4.01 5.78
C GLY A 36 -2.70 -2.68 5.40
N CYS A 37 -3.85 -2.41 6.03
CA CYS A 37 -4.74 -1.31 5.68
C CYS A 37 -5.12 -0.41 6.88
N ASP A 38 -4.91 -0.92 8.10
CA ASP A 38 -5.25 -0.27 9.37
C ASP A 38 -4.39 -0.89 10.50
N PRO A 39 -4.45 -0.39 11.76
CA PRO A 39 -3.65 -0.93 12.84
C PRO A 39 -3.81 -2.44 13.07
N GLU A 40 -5.03 -2.98 12.96
CA GLU A 40 -5.36 -4.37 13.23
C GLU A 40 -4.84 -5.31 12.13
N THR A 41 -5.05 -4.95 10.88
CA THR A 41 -4.59 -5.67 9.69
C THR A 41 -3.08 -5.56 9.51
N ASN A 42 -2.47 -4.43 9.90
CA ASN A 42 -1.01 -4.29 10.01
C ASN A 42 -0.42 -5.30 11.00
N ALA A 43 -1.04 -5.45 12.18
CA ALA A 43 -0.59 -6.43 13.18
C ALA A 43 -0.69 -7.87 12.67
N ARG A 44 -1.76 -8.21 11.95
CA ARG A 44 -1.91 -9.54 11.32
C ARG A 44 -0.88 -9.76 10.21
N THR A 45 -0.61 -8.74 9.40
CA THR A 45 0.39 -8.80 8.32
C THR A 45 1.80 -9.01 8.88
N LEU A 46 2.14 -8.33 9.99
CA LEU A 46 3.40 -8.57 10.72
C LEU A 46 3.49 -10.00 11.25
N ALA A 47 2.39 -10.53 11.81
CA ALA A 47 2.35 -11.90 12.29
C ALA A 47 2.55 -12.93 11.16
N ALA A 48 1.94 -12.70 9.99
CA ALA A 48 2.13 -13.55 8.81
C ALA A 48 3.59 -13.54 8.33
N ALA A 49 4.21 -12.36 8.24
CA ALA A 49 5.64 -12.23 7.88
C ALA A 49 6.56 -12.91 8.90
N ALA A 50 6.25 -12.84 10.19
CA ALA A 50 7.00 -13.52 11.24
C ALA A 50 6.86 -15.04 11.18
N ALA A 51 5.67 -15.55 10.83
CA ALA A 51 5.39 -16.99 10.73
C ALA A 51 6.01 -17.63 9.48
N ALA A 52 6.21 -16.87 8.40
CA ALA A 52 6.70 -17.37 7.12
C ALA A 52 7.89 -16.53 6.58
N PRO A 53 9.04 -16.53 7.29
CA PRO A 53 10.20 -15.76 6.86
C PRO A 53 10.68 -16.20 5.48
N LYS A 54 11.11 -15.24 4.64
CA LYS A 54 11.53 -15.42 3.24
C LYS A 54 10.42 -15.80 2.25
N ALA A 55 9.19 -16.02 2.71
CA ALA A 55 8.02 -16.23 1.86
C ALA A 55 7.04 -15.05 1.95
N VAL A 56 6.97 -14.37 3.10
CA VAL A 56 6.09 -13.22 3.32
C VAL A 56 6.90 -12.02 3.80
N TRP A 57 6.66 -10.88 3.16
CA TRP A 57 7.18 -9.57 3.57
C TRP A 57 6.02 -8.66 3.94
N ALA A 58 6.10 -7.98 5.08
CA ALA A 58 5.03 -7.10 5.54
C ALA A 58 5.23 -5.66 5.06
N CYS A 59 4.17 -5.06 4.54
CA CYS A 59 3.99 -3.62 4.43
C CYS A 59 2.91 -3.18 5.42
N LEU A 60 3.12 -2.04 6.09
CA LEU A 60 2.15 -1.47 7.02
C LEU A 60 1.47 -0.26 6.38
N GLY A 61 0.15 -0.22 6.40
CA GLY A 61 -0.63 0.75 5.67
C GLY A 61 -1.68 1.47 6.49
N PHE A 62 -2.32 2.41 5.82
CA PHE A 62 -3.49 3.16 6.23
C PHE A 62 -4.29 3.46 4.96
N HIS A 63 -5.28 2.61 4.68
CA HIS A 63 -5.95 2.57 3.38
C HIS A 63 -6.74 3.87 3.15
N PRO A 64 -6.55 4.56 2.00
CA PRO A 64 -7.08 5.90 1.83
C PRO A 64 -8.60 5.96 1.68
N ASP A 65 -9.23 4.92 1.13
CA ASP A 65 -10.70 4.85 1.00
C ASP A 65 -11.43 4.35 2.25
N TRP A 66 -10.73 4.02 3.34
CA TRP A 66 -11.36 3.52 4.56
C TRP A 66 -11.78 4.69 5.47
N THR A 67 -12.92 5.29 5.13
CA THR A 67 -13.40 6.55 5.73
C THR A 67 -13.71 6.46 7.22
N GLN A 68 -13.91 5.26 7.76
CA GLN A 68 -14.10 5.01 9.19
C GLN A 68 -12.83 5.22 10.01
N LEU A 69 -11.64 5.19 9.39
CA LEU A 69 -10.38 5.33 10.11
C LEU A 69 -10.16 6.77 10.58
N THR A 70 -9.78 6.89 11.85
CA THR A 70 -9.60 8.16 12.55
C THR A 70 -8.13 8.59 12.56
N ASP A 71 -7.86 9.80 13.06
CA ASP A 71 -6.49 10.26 13.25
C ASP A 71 -5.80 9.53 14.42
N VAL A 72 -6.55 8.98 15.37
CA VAL A 72 -6.04 8.08 16.41
C VAL A 72 -5.54 6.78 15.78
N ASP A 73 -6.27 6.23 14.80
CA ASP A 73 -5.82 5.05 14.05
C ASP A 73 -4.57 5.35 13.24
N LEU A 74 -4.49 6.55 12.64
CA LEU A 74 -3.28 6.98 11.94
C LEU A 74 -2.09 7.04 12.88
N GLU A 75 -2.23 7.66 14.06
CA GLU A 75 -1.17 7.70 15.08
C GLU A 75 -0.71 6.29 15.52
N ARG A 76 -1.64 5.33 15.61
CA ARG A 76 -1.31 3.93 15.88
C ARG A 76 -0.50 3.31 14.75
N VAL A 77 -0.85 3.56 13.48
CA VAL A 77 -0.06 3.11 12.32
C VAL A 77 1.32 3.76 12.33
N GLU A 78 1.42 5.07 12.57
CA GLU A 78 2.70 5.78 12.65
C GLU A 78 3.61 5.17 13.73
N ALA A 79 3.04 4.84 14.90
CA ALA A 79 3.76 4.15 15.98
C ALA A 79 4.20 2.73 15.59
N GLN A 80 3.35 1.98 14.87
CA GLN A 80 3.73 0.66 14.33
C GLN A 80 4.88 0.77 13.34
N VAL A 81 4.83 1.71 12.39
CA VAL A 81 5.91 1.93 11.43
C VAL A 81 7.19 2.30 12.17
N ALA A 82 7.13 3.20 13.16
CA ALA A 82 8.29 3.56 13.97
C ALA A 82 8.94 2.34 14.65
N ALA A 83 8.11 1.47 15.24
CA ALA A 83 8.56 0.28 15.95
C ALA A 83 9.14 -0.80 15.01
N TYR A 84 8.62 -0.90 13.78
CA TYR A 84 8.91 -2.01 12.87
C TYR A 84 9.64 -1.63 11.58
N HIS A 85 10.03 -0.37 11.37
CA HIS A 85 10.65 0.12 10.12
C HIS A 85 11.82 -0.75 9.62
N ALA A 86 12.67 -1.25 10.51
CA ALA A 86 13.81 -2.11 10.15
C ALA A 86 13.44 -3.57 9.80
N ARG A 87 12.16 -3.95 9.94
CA ARG A 87 11.65 -5.32 9.74
C ARG A 87 10.58 -5.44 8.65
N ILE A 88 10.03 -4.32 8.20
CA ILE A 88 8.99 -4.27 7.17
C ILE A 88 9.63 -4.02 5.81
N ALA A 89 8.96 -4.45 4.74
CA ALA A 89 9.43 -4.22 3.37
C ALA A 89 9.03 -2.84 2.82
N GLY A 90 8.07 -2.17 3.45
CA GLY A 90 7.65 -0.84 3.02
C GLY A 90 6.45 -0.30 3.79
N LEU A 91 6.08 0.92 3.43
CA LEU A 91 4.88 1.60 3.87
C LEU A 91 3.79 1.42 2.80
N GLY A 92 2.71 0.73 3.15
CA GLY A 92 1.65 0.40 2.23
C GLY A 92 0.68 -0.62 2.81
N GLU A 93 -0.61 -0.55 2.49
CA GLU A 93 -1.19 0.33 1.48
C GLU A 93 -1.50 1.74 2.01
N VAL A 94 -1.03 2.77 1.30
CA VAL A 94 -1.30 4.19 1.60
C VAL A 94 -1.62 4.94 0.31
N GLY A 95 -2.24 6.11 0.36
CA GLY A 95 -2.44 6.88 -0.86
C GLY A 95 -3.49 7.97 -0.76
N LEU A 96 -4.27 8.14 -1.82
CA LEU A 96 -5.32 9.16 -1.90
C LEU A 96 -6.67 8.50 -2.16
N PRO A 97 -7.74 8.97 -1.49
CA PRO A 97 -9.06 8.40 -1.68
C PRO A 97 -9.51 8.66 -3.12
N TRP A 98 -10.20 7.69 -3.70
CA TRP A 98 -10.81 7.85 -5.02
C TRP A 98 -12.22 7.28 -5.03
N TYR A 99 -12.36 5.99 -4.72
CA TYR A 99 -13.65 5.31 -4.76
C TYR A 99 -14.59 5.82 -3.66
N SER A 100 -14.05 6.11 -2.47
CA SER A 100 -14.82 6.67 -1.35
C SER A 100 -15.33 8.09 -1.58
N LEU A 101 -14.86 8.78 -2.63
CA LEU A 101 -15.36 10.11 -2.99
C LEU A 101 -16.70 10.02 -3.71
N GLU A 102 -16.98 8.90 -4.38
CA GLU A 102 -18.23 8.70 -5.08
C GLU A 102 -19.39 8.63 -4.08
N GLY A 103 -20.37 9.53 -4.24
CA GLY A 103 -21.51 9.62 -3.32
C GLY A 103 -21.21 10.24 -1.94
N ALA A 104 -19.97 10.70 -1.69
CA ALA A 104 -19.63 11.35 -0.43
C ALA A 104 -20.28 12.73 -0.31
N ALA A 105 -20.91 13.01 0.84
CA ALA A 105 -21.50 14.32 1.13
C ALA A 105 -20.47 15.46 1.13
N ASP A 106 -19.22 15.16 1.53
CA ASP A 106 -18.09 16.10 1.54
C ASP A 106 -16.85 15.45 0.90
N ALA A 107 -16.91 15.25 -0.42
CA ALA A 107 -15.79 14.70 -1.18
C ALA A 107 -14.53 15.60 -1.11
N ALA A 108 -14.71 16.92 -1.09
CA ALA A 108 -13.60 17.86 -1.01
C ALA A 108 -12.84 17.76 0.32
N GLY A 109 -13.56 17.70 1.44
CA GLY A 109 -12.96 17.50 2.75
C GLY A 109 -12.36 16.11 2.93
N LEU A 110 -12.97 15.06 2.36
CA LEU A 110 -12.40 13.72 2.38
C LEU A 110 -11.06 13.67 1.64
N MET A 111 -11.00 14.25 0.44
CA MET A 111 -9.76 14.35 -0.32
C MET A 111 -8.71 15.23 0.39
N ALA A 112 -9.11 16.33 1.03
CA ALA A 112 -8.20 17.17 1.81
C ALA A 112 -7.60 16.41 3.00
N ARG A 113 -8.42 15.65 3.74
CA ARG A 113 -7.95 14.74 4.80
C ARG A 113 -7.00 13.69 4.25
N GLY A 114 -7.36 13.03 3.15
CA GLY A 114 -6.50 12.03 2.48
C GLY A 114 -5.11 12.58 2.14
N ARG A 115 -5.03 13.78 1.56
CA ARG A 115 -3.76 14.46 1.30
C ARG A 115 -2.95 14.71 2.55
N ALA A 116 -3.58 15.20 3.63
CA ALA A 116 -2.88 15.46 4.90
C ALA A 116 -2.34 14.16 5.54
N ARG A 117 -3.12 13.07 5.48
CA ARG A 117 -2.72 11.75 5.98
C ARG A 117 -1.58 11.16 5.15
N LEU A 118 -1.67 11.20 3.82
CA LEU A 118 -0.58 10.76 2.95
C LEU A 118 0.70 11.55 3.21
N ASP A 119 0.60 12.87 3.39
CA ASP A 119 1.75 13.73 3.66
C ASP A 119 2.47 13.37 4.98
N ARG A 120 1.72 12.97 6.02
CA ARG A 120 2.28 12.43 7.28
C ARG A 120 3.00 11.09 7.05
N LEU A 121 2.35 10.18 6.33
CA LEU A 121 2.87 8.84 6.03
C LEU A 121 4.14 8.92 5.18
N LEU A 122 4.19 9.79 4.17
CA LEU A 122 5.39 9.98 3.33
C LEU A 122 6.56 10.60 4.10
N ARG A 123 6.31 11.48 5.09
CA ARG A 123 7.39 11.93 6.00
C ARG A 123 8.02 10.78 6.76
N LEU A 124 7.23 9.79 7.18
CA LEU A 124 7.74 8.62 7.87
C LEU A 124 8.52 7.71 6.92
N ALA A 125 7.99 7.47 5.72
CA ALA A 125 8.70 6.70 4.70
C ALA A 125 10.06 7.33 4.38
N ALA A 126 10.11 8.65 4.15
CA ALA A 126 11.35 9.38 3.90
C ALA A 126 12.32 9.34 5.10
N ARG A 127 11.82 9.39 6.34
CA ARG A 127 12.66 9.32 7.54
C ARG A 127 13.41 8.00 7.67
N TRP A 128 12.78 6.89 7.29
CA TRP A 128 13.32 5.54 7.45
C TRP A 128 13.69 4.86 6.14
N ASP A 129 13.73 5.64 5.05
CA ASP A 129 14.04 5.16 3.70
C ASP A 129 13.20 3.94 3.29
N LEU A 130 11.90 4.00 3.57
CA LEU A 130 10.97 2.91 3.27
C LEU A 130 10.42 3.05 1.84
N PRO A 131 10.40 1.95 1.06
CA PRO A 131 9.60 1.89 -0.15
C PRO A 131 8.12 2.12 0.13
N VAL A 132 7.40 2.74 -0.81
CA VAL A 132 5.97 3.06 -0.64
C VAL A 132 5.10 2.30 -1.64
N ALA A 133 4.07 1.59 -1.17
CA ALA A 133 3.02 1.03 -2.03
C ALA A 133 1.78 1.93 -2.00
N LEU A 134 1.52 2.59 -3.14
CA LEU A 134 0.53 3.64 -3.32
C LEU A 134 -0.77 3.15 -3.93
N HIS A 135 -1.89 3.43 -3.25
CA HIS A 135 -3.24 3.39 -3.80
C HIS A 135 -3.65 4.78 -4.25
N ALA A 136 -3.56 5.03 -5.55
CA ALA A 136 -3.98 6.31 -6.13
C ALA A 136 -4.50 6.09 -7.55
N PRO A 137 -5.63 5.40 -7.72
CA PRO A 137 -6.17 5.11 -9.04
C PRO A 137 -6.75 6.37 -9.70
N HIS A 138 -6.87 6.29 -11.02
CA HIS A 138 -7.39 7.30 -11.93
C HIS A 138 -6.73 8.67 -11.76
N GLY A 139 -7.52 9.71 -11.47
CA GLY A 139 -7.04 11.08 -11.32
C GLY A 139 -6.21 11.30 -10.05
N ALA A 140 -6.25 10.38 -9.08
CA ALA A 140 -5.45 10.48 -7.88
C ALA A 140 -3.95 10.25 -8.14
N ALA A 141 -3.60 9.49 -9.20
CA ALA A 141 -2.22 9.10 -9.50
C ALA A 141 -1.28 10.30 -9.66
N ALA A 142 -1.72 11.34 -10.38
CA ALA A 142 -0.91 12.55 -10.60
C ALA A 142 -0.60 13.28 -9.29
N ALA A 143 -1.59 13.43 -8.41
CA ALA A 143 -1.40 14.08 -7.11
C ALA A 143 -0.51 13.25 -6.17
N ALA A 144 -0.63 11.92 -6.22
CA ALA A 144 0.23 11.02 -5.46
C ALA A 144 1.68 11.05 -5.96
N LEU A 145 1.90 11.12 -7.28
CA LEU A 145 3.23 11.30 -7.89
C LEU A 145 3.91 12.58 -7.39
N GLU A 146 3.19 13.71 -7.41
CA GLU A 146 3.73 14.96 -6.89
C GLU A 146 4.05 14.89 -5.39
N ALA A 147 3.25 14.14 -4.62
CA ALA A 147 3.49 13.94 -3.19
C ALA A 147 4.78 13.15 -2.94
N VAL A 148 4.99 12.00 -3.61
CA VAL A 148 6.22 11.21 -3.41
C VAL A 148 7.48 11.94 -3.87
N LYS A 149 7.40 12.71 -4.97
CA LYS A 149 8.50 13.54 -5.45
C LYS A 149 8.84 14.67 -4.47
N ARG A 150 7.82 15.33 -3.91
CA ARG A 150 8.00 16.38 -2.88
C ARG A 150 8.71 15.84 -1.64
N HIS A 151 8.39 14.62 -1.21
CA HIS A 151 9.02 13.97 -0.05
C HIS A 151 10.33 13.25 -0.37
N ARG A 152 10.76 13.26 -1.64
CA ARG A 152 11.97 12.57 -2.13
C ARG A 152 11.98 11.07 -1.79
N ILE A 153 10.84 10.41 -1.94
CA ILE A 153 10.76 8.95 -1.79
C ILE A 153 11.58 8.30 -2.91
N GLU A 154 12.52 7.44 -2.54
CA GLU A 154 13.42 6.80 -3.49
C GLU A 154 12.72 5.70 -4.30
N SER A 155 11.88 4.89 -3.65
CA SER A 155 11.20 3.74 -4.26
C SER A 155 9.71 3.77 -3.98
N ALA A 156 8.91 3.71 -5.03
CA ALA A 156 7.45 3.61 -4.92
C ALA A 156 6.87 2.70 -6.00
N VAL A 157 5.81 1.99 -5.64
CA VAL A 157 4.95 1.26 -6.57
C VAL A 157 3.53 1.81 -6.50
N PHE A 158 2.99 2.21 -7.65
CA PHE A 158 1.58 2.53 -7.80
C PHE A 158 0.87 1.20 -8.01
N HIS A 159 0.30 0.68 -6.93
CA HIS A 159 -0.42 -0.58 -6.96
C HIS A 159 -1.85 -0.35 -7.46
N TRP A 160 -2.49 -1.43 -7.91
CA TRP A 160 -3.79 -1.40 -8.58
C TRP A 160 -3.88 -0.29 -9.63
N HIS A 161 -2.79 -0.11 -10.39
CA HIS A 161 -2.58 1.07 -11.23
C HIS A 161 -3.64 1.22 -12.32
N LYS A 162 -4.30 2.38 -12.31
CA LYS A 162 -5.16 2.84 -13.39
C LYS A 162 -4.89 4.33 -13.54
N ALA A 163 -4.29 4.79 -14.62
CA ALA A 163 -4.10 6.23 -14.83
C ALA A 163 -4.02 6.54 -16.32
N PRO A 164 -4.24 7.81 -16.71
CA PRO A 164 -3.95 8.25 -18.08
C PRO A 164 -2.53 7.89 -18.51
N ALA A 165 -2.33 7.67 -19.82
CA ALA A 165 -1.06 7.22 -20.37
C ALA A 165 0.08 8.21 -20.05
N GLU A 166 -0.21 9.51 -20.09
CA GLU A 166 0.75 10.56 -19.75
C GLU A 166 1.19 10.52 -18.28
N VAL A 167 0.27 10.24 -17.36
CA VAL A 167 0.57 10.11 -15.93
C VAL A 167 1.38 8.83 -15.68
N THR A 168 0.99 7.73 -16.32
CA THR A 168 1.73 6.47 -16.25
C THR A 168 3.16 6.64 -16.73
N ARG A 169 3.35 7.34 -17.85
CA ARG A 169 4.68 7.65 -18.38
C ARG A 169 5.50 8.49 -17.40
N ALA A 170 4.89 9.51 -16.79
CA ALA A 170 5.55 10.35 -15.79
C ALA A 170 5.97 9.59 -14.53
N ILE A 171 5.16 8.61 -14.09
CA ILE A 171 5.50 7.71 -12.97
C ILE A 171 6.77 6.91 -13.33
N LEU A 172 6.77 6.26 -14.49
CA LEU A 172 7.89 5.42 -14.95
C LEU A 172 9.17 6.23 -15.21
N ASP A 173 9.05 7.39 -15.85
CA ASP A 173 10.19 8.28 -16.12
C ASP A 173 10.77 8.88 -14.82
N SER A 174 10.00 8.86 -13.71
CA SER A 174 10.49 9.24 -12.37
C SER A 174 11.17 8.08 -11.63
N GLY A 175 11.27 6.89 -12.24
CA GLY A 175 11.91 5.71 -11.65
C GLY A 175 11.00 4.85 -10.76
N TYR A 176 9.71 5.18 -10.68
CA TYR A 176 8.73 4.42 -9.91
C TYR A 176 8.09 3.30 -10.73
N LEU A 177 7.49 2.34 -10.04
CA LEU A 177 6.85 1.17 -10.65
C LEU A 177 5.33 1.32 -10.68
N VAL A 178 4.69 0.62 -11.60
CA VAL A 178 3.23 0.44 -11.66
C VAL A 178 2.92 -1.05 -11.65
N SER A 179 1.85 -1.47 -10.98
CA SER A 179 1.39 -2.85 -11.06
C SER A 179 0.56 -3.10 -12.32
N VAL A 180 0.63 -4.31 -12.87
CA VAL A 180 -0.35 -4.80 -13.84
C VAL A 180 -1.37 -5.65 -13.10
N THR A 181 -2.65 -5.28 -13.17
CA THR A 181 -3.74 -5.99 -12.49
C THR A 181 -4.36 -7.05 -13.40
N PRO A 182 -5.12 -8.02 -12.87
CA PRO A 182 -5.89 -8.96 -13.69
C PRO A 182 -6.88 -8.31 -14.65
N GLU A 183 -7.20 -7.02 -14.50
CA GLU A 183 -8.10 -6.31 -15.42
C GLU A 183 -7.57 -6.19 -16.84
N VAL A 184 -6.28 -6.44 -17.09
CA VAL A 184 -5.76 -6.48 -18.46
C VAL A 184 -6.26 -7.68 -19.27
N VAL A 185 -6.87 -8.67 -18.61
CA VAL A 185 -7.46 -9.86 -19.27
C VAL A 185 -8.99 -9.93 -19.17
N TYR A 186 -9.64 -8.95 -18.54
CA TYR A 186 -11.10 -8.80 -18.53
C TYR A 186 -11.57 -7.90 -19.68
#